data_AF-A0A9W8G3W1-F1
#
_entry.id   AF-A0A9W8G3W1-F1
#
_cell.length_a   1.000
_cell.length_b   1.000
_cell.length_c   1.000
_cell.angle_alpha   90.00
_cell.angle_beta   90.00
_cell.angle_gamma   90.00
#
_symmetry.space_group_name_H-M   'P 1'
#
loop_
_entity.id
_entity.type
_entity.pdbx_description
1 polymer ?
#
loop_
_entity_poly.entity_id
_entity_poly.type
_entity_poly.pdbx_seq_one_letter_code
_entity_poly.pdbx_strand_id
1 'polypeptide(L)'
;MHQDGQFDRFAKSHDAVFDQVHGTSAFFPFHRRFVLEFENIGRQIDPDFVVPYWDSTRDYRRPADSPILRGGTLGGNGQGPDACVSDGIQGGWVVSFPNRHCLQRSFNQGNSIMPWIPAEVISSFVQGDDDLAGFREHIEFSIHGAVHLGLGGDASTPFAPNDFFFYMHHANIDRLWWLWQNGQNTPFKYNGPGAFGEARLDDPIPQDHTVELGHGSVKSVMVLGYNDICYSYDSAPAPPNDYPGGSNTKSANTTFAELPIFSGSSVAAGNPLELARIRKALNEQHMLRDYFPRSALLGPPTREEIAEPSDVSRCECLKKKARILYPARMSESWIRMHGFNAERVEQLYQEACRLIDLLNNGTYISPY
;
A
#
# COMPACT_ATOMS: atom_id res chain seq x y z
N MET A 1 -6.10 -6.44 -19.93
CA MET A 1 -6.64 -6.97 -18.65
C MET A 1 -8.14 -6.72 -18.48
N HIS A 2 -8.62 -5.46 -18.38
CA HIS A 2 -10.07 -5.14 -18.24
C HIS A 2 -10.90 -5.75 -19.37
N GLN A 3 -10.52 -5.48 -20.62
CA GLN A 3 -11.20 -6.00 -21.83
C GLN A 3 -11.19 -7.54 -21.92
N ASP A 4 -10.25 -8.20 -21.25
CA ASP A 4 -10.09 -9.66 -21.22
C ASP A 4 -10.81 -10.31 -20.02
N GLY A 5 -11.58 -9.53 -19.25
CA GLY A 5 -12.35 -10.01 -18.10
C GLY A 5 -11.51 -10.38 -16.87
N GLN A 6 -10.23 -9.98 -16.79
CA GLN A 6 -9.37 -10.36 -15.65
C GLN A 6 -9.86 -9.71 -14.34
N PHE A 7 -10.34 -8.47 -14.38
CA PHE A 7 -10.89 -7.80 -13.19
C PHE A 7 -12.12 -8.55 -12.66
N ASP A 8 -13.08 -8.89 -13.52
CA ASP A 8 -14.26 -9.71 -13.19
C ASP A 8 -13.86 -11.08 -12.58
N ARG A 9 -12.80 -11.69 -13.13
CA ARG A 9 -12.28 -13.00 -12.70
C ARG A 9 -11.68 -12.93 -11.30
N PHE A 10 -10.90 -11.89 -11.01
CA PHE A 10 -10.34 -11.66 -9.67
C PHE A 10 -11.41 -11.26 -8.67
N ALA A 11 -12.35 -10.37 -9.03
CA ALA A 11 -13.46 -9.99 -8.17
C ALA A 11 -14.31 -11.20 -7.75
N LYS A 12 -14.55 -12.12 -8.68
CA LYS A 12 -15.23 -13.39 -8.40
C LYS A 12 -14.41 -14.32 -7.49
N SER A 13 -13.10 -14.43 -7.71
CA SER A 13 -12.23 -15.27 -6.86
C SER A 13 -12.22 -14.78 -5.42
N HIS A 14 -12.07 -13.46 -5.24
CA HIS A 14 -12.06 -12.79 -3.94
C HIS A 14 -13.40 -12.93 -3.19
N ASP A 15 -14.53 -12.74 -3.87
CA ASP A 15 -15.88 -13.01 -3.34
C ASP A 15 -16.03 -14.47 -2.88
N ALA A 16 -15.56 -15.42 -3.68
CA ALA A 16 -15.70 -16.86 -3.39
C ALA A 16 -14.92 -17.36 -2.16
N VAL A 17 -13.82 -16.69 -1.77
CA VAL A 17 -13.01 -17.03 -0.58
C VAL A 17 -13.05 -15.96 0.52
N PHE A 18 -13.95 -14.99 0.42
CA PHE A 18 -13.96 -13.77 1.21
C PHE A 18 -13.85 -14.01 2.74
N ASP A 19 -14.71 -14.88 3.28
CA ASP A 19 -14.75 -15.25 4.71
C ASP A 19 -13.50 -16.03 5.18
N GLN A 20 -12.72 -16.59 4.25
CA GLN A 20 -11.47 -17.30 4.56
C GLN A 20 -10.28 -16.33 4.63
N VAL A 21 -10.35 -15.21 3.92
CA VAL A 21 -9.24 -14.26 3.72
C VAL A 21 -9.44 -12.93 4.44
N HIS A 22 -10.66 -12.63 4.91
CA HIS A 22 -10.95 -11.55 5.87
C HIS A 22 -11.30 -12.14 7.23
N GLY A 23 -11.02 -11.41 8.30
CA GLY A 23 -11.26 -11.90 9.67
C GLY A 23 -10.26 -12.99 10.12
N THR A 24 -9.40 -13.49 9.23
CA THR A 24 -8.39 -14.53 9.53
C THR A 24 -6.95 -14.07 9.29
N SER A 25 -5.99 -14.85 9.79
CA SER A 25 -4.55 -14.70 9.59
C SER A 25 -4.13 -14.86 8.13
N ALA A 26 -4.94 -15.54 7.31
CA ALA A 26 -4.67 -15.72 5.89
C ALA A 26 -4.76 -14.41 5.09
N PHE A 27 -5.29 -13.33 5.68
CA PHE A 27 -5.40 -11.99 5.10
C PHE A 27 -4.14 -11.55 4.36
N PHE A 28 -2.99 -11.41 5.05
CA PHE A 28 -1.79 -10.94 4.36
C PHE A 28 -1.19 -11.94 3.36
N PRO A 29 -1.01 -13.25 3.69
CA PRO A 29 -0.50 -14.24 2.73
C PRO A 29 -1.34 -14.33 1.45
N PHE A 30 -2.67 -14.32 1.57
CA PHE A 30 -3.58 -14.34 0.43
C PHE A 30 -3.42 -13.08 -0.43
N HIS A 31 -3.58 -11.89 0.16
CA HIS A 31 -3.53 -10.65 -0.61
C HIS A 31 -2.16 -10.41 -1.26
N ARG A 32 -1.06 -10.80 -0.59
CA ARG A 32 0.29 -10.84 -1.18
C ARG A 32 0.32 -11.67 -2.47
N ARG A 33 -0.15 -12.92 -2.43
CA ARG A 33 -0.14 -13.80 -3.61
C ARG A 33 -1.14 -13.35 -4.68
N PHE A 34 -2.29 -12.82 -4.27
CA PHE A 34 -3.35 -12.34 -5.14
C PHE A 34 -2.93 -11.12 -5.96
N VAL A 35 -2.26 -10.14 -5.34
CA VAL A 35 -1.68 -8.99 -6.06
C VAL A 35 -0.54 -9.43 -6.98
N LEU A 36 0.33 -10.35 -6.54
CA LEU A 36 1.41 -10.87 -7.38
C LEU A 36 0.89 -11.64 -8.61
N GLU A 37 -0.19 -12.42 -8.47
CA GLU A 37 -0.77 -13.15 -9.61
C GLU A 37 -1.41 -12.19 -10.62
N PHE A 38 -2.08 -11.14 -10.14
CA PHE A 38 -2.57 -10.06 -11.00
C PHE A 38 -1.42 -9.37 -11.75
N GLU A 39 -0.31 -9.10 -11.06
CA GLU A 39 0.90 -8.53 -11.63
C GLU A 39 1.52 -9.45 -12.70
N ASN A 40 1.60 -10.75 -12.43
CA ASN A 40 2.14 -11.76 -13.36
C ASN A 40 1.28 -11.90 -14.62
N ILE A 41 -0.05 -11.80 -14.52
CA ILE A 41 -0.94 -11.73 -15.68
C ILE A 41 -0.74 -10.43 -16.46
N GLY A 42 -0.51 -9.31 -15.78
CA GLY A 42 -0.09 -8.06 -16.42
C GLY A 42 1.23 -8.20 -17.19
N ARG A 43 2.22 -8.90 -16.62
CA ARG A 43 3.53 -9.19 -17.25
C ARG A 43 3.45 -10.05 -18.51
N GLN A 44 2.39 -10.82 -18.69
CA GLN A 44 2.15 -11.56 -19.95
C GLN A 44 1.75 -10.63 -21.10
N ILE A 45 1.29 -9.41 -20.80
CA ILE A 45 0.89 -8.38 -21.78
C ILE A 45 2.00 -7.35 -21.97
N ASP A 46 2.57 -6.85 -20.87
CA ASP A 46 3.71 -5.92 -20.84
C ASP A 46 4.72 -6.41 -19.79
N PRO A 47 5.89 -6.96 -20.19
CA PRO A 47 6.88 -7.48 -19.25
C PRO A 47 7.40 -6.48 -18.21
N ASP A 48 7.32 -5.18 -18.48
CA ASP A 48 7.71 -4.12 -17.55
C ASP A 48 6.58 -3.74 -16.57
N PHE A 49 5.42 -4.41 -16.64
CA PHE A 49 4.29 -4.17 -15.75
C PHE A 49 4.62 -4.52 -14.30
N VAL A 50 4.27 -3.59 -13.42
CA VAL A 50 4.29 -3.73 -11.97
C VAL A 50 3.03 -3.13 -11.37
N VAL A 51 2.55 -3.67 -10.26
CA VAL A 51 1.49 -3.05 -9.45
C VAL A 51 2.15 -2.06 -8.49
N PRO A 52 1.97 -0.74 -8.65
CA PRO A 52 2.53 0.22 -7.71
C PRO A 52 1.70 0.25 -6.42
N TYR A 53 2.37 0.41 -5.27
CA TYR A 53 1.65 0.63 -4.01
C TYR A 53 1.14 2.08 -3.89
N TRP A 54 -0.01 2.25 -3.24
CA TRP A 54 -0.53 3.56 -2.83
C TRP A 54 -0.35 3.75 -1.33
N ASP A 55 0.56 4.63 -0.93
CA ASP A 55 0.70 5.05 0.46
C ASP A 55 -0.42 6.02 0.85
N SER A 56 -1.60 5.45 1.07
CA SER A 56 -2.83 6.13 1.49
C SER A 56 -2.64 6.95 2.78
N THR A 57 -1.68 6.61 3.65
CA THR A 57 -1.42 7.36 4.89
C THR A 57 -1.00 8.81 4.67
N ARG A 58 -0.47 9.13 3.47
CA ARG A 58 -0.07 10.49 3.07
C ARG A 58 -1.27 11.38 2.72
N ASP A 59 -2.33 10.79 2.20
CA ASP A 59 -3.54 11.51 1.76
C ASP A 59 -4.59 11.65 2.89
N TYR A 60 -4.30 11.10 4.08
CA TYR A 60 -5.28 10.84 5.16
C TYR A 60 -6.18 12.01 5.55
N ARG A 61 -5.71 13.26 5.45
CA ARG A 61 -6.46 14.45 5.87
C ARG A 61 -7.54 14.86 4.87
N ARG A 62 -7.33 14.62 3.58
CA ARG A 62 -8.29 14.93 2.49
C ARG A 62 -8.16 13.88 1.39
N PRO A 63 -8.64 12.65 1.60
CA PRO A 63 -8.28 11.55 0.71
C PRO A 63 -8.81 11.69 -0.73
N ALA A 64 -9.93 12.39 -0.93
CA ALA A 64 -10.44 12.74 -2.26
C ALA A 64 -9.51 13.66 -3.07
N ASP A 65 -8.62 14.41 -2.41
CA ASP A 65 -7.59 15.20 -3.11
C ASP A 65 -6.47 14.31 -3.64
N SER A 66 -6.39 13.02 -3.24
CA SER A 66 -5.33 12.10 -3.61
C SER A 66 -5.08 12.14 -5.12
N PRO A 67 -3.84 12.36 -5.57
CA PRO A 67 -3.56 12.50 -6.99
C PRO A 67 -3.90 11.27 -7.84
N ILE A 68 -4.04 10.08 -7.24
CA ILE A 68 -4.55 8.90 -7.96
C ILE A 68 -6.06 8.98 -8.23
N LEU A 69 -6.84 9.64 -7.37
CA LEU A 69 -8.31 9.78 -7.44
C LEU A 69 -8.76 10.98 -8.28
N ARG A 70 -8.05 11.27 -9.37
CA ARG A 70 -8.32 12.40 -10.28
C ARG A 70 -8.54 11.91 -11.71
N GLY A 71 -9.24 12.71 -12.51
CA GLY A 71 -9.59 12.37 -13.90
C GLY A 71 -8.43 12.21 -14.90
N GLY A 72 -7.18 12.40 -14.48
CA GLY A 72 -5.98 12.11 -15.28
C GLY A 72 -5.25 10.82 -14.86
N THR A 73 -5.75 10.11 -13.85
CA THR A 73 -5.15 8.90 -13.24
C THR A 73 -6.21 7.80 -13.14
N LEU A 74 -6.56 7.28 -11.96
CA LEU A 74 -7.57 6.22 -11.82
C LEU A 74 -9.02 6.71 -11.99
N GLY A 75 -9.25 8.02 -12.10
CA GLY A 75 -10.59 8.62 -12.01
C GLY A 75 -10.96 8.97 -10.58
N GLY A 76 -11.94 9.85 -10.43
CA GLY A 76 -12.41 10.35 -9.14
C GLY A 76 -13.64 9.63 -8.62
N ASN A 77 -14.54 10.40 -8.02
CA ASN A 77 -15.83 9.95 -7.53
C ASN A 77 -16.77 9.57 -8.68
N GLY A 78 -17.72 8.68 -8.41
CA GLY A 78 -18.80 8.37 -9.33
C GLY A 78 -19.72 9.55 -9.59
N GLN A 79 -20.34 9.58 -10.77
CA GLN A 79 -21.29 10.61 -11.19
C GLN A 79 -22.64 10.01 -11.58
N GLY A 80 -23.69 10.84 -11.46
CA GLY A 80 -25.05 10.44 -11.78
C GLY A 80 -25.71 9.55 -10.71
N PRO A 81 -26.94 9.05 -10.97
CA PRO A 81 -27.68 8.23 -10.02
C PRO A 81 -27.02 6.86 -9.78
N ASP A 82 -26.32 6.33 -10.78
CA ASP A 82 -25.65 5.04 -10.73
C ASP A 82 -24.19 5.12 -10.23
N ALA A 83 -23.73 6.29 -9.78
CA ALA A 83 -22.38 6.52 -9.24
C ALA A 83 -21.24 5.98 -10.13
N CYS A 84 -21.39 6.09 -11.45
CA CYS A 84 -20.40 5.58 -12.41
C CYS A 84 -19.13 6.43 -12.43
N VAL A 85 -17.96 5.81 -12.36
CA VAL A 85 -16.67 6.47 -12.63
C VAL A 85 -16.65 6.92 -14.10
N SER A 86 -16.48 8.22 -14.33
CA SER A 86 -16.62 8.85 -15.66
C SER A 86 -15.36 9.54 -16.18
N ASP A 87 -14.29 9.56 -15.39
CA ASP A 87 -13.00 10.17 -15.70
C ASP A 87 -11.82 9.23 -15.37
N GLY A 88 -10.60 9.62 -15.77
CA GLY A 88 -9.39 8.78 -15.62
C GLY A 88 -9.37 7.55 -16.51
N ILE A 89 -8.37 6.68 -16.30
CA ILE A 89 -8.17 5.44 -17.07
C ILE A 89 -9.28 4.41 -16.84
N GLN A 90 -10.03 4.54 -15.74
CA GLN A 90 -11.19 3.72 -15.39
C GLN A 90 -12.54 4.37 -15.75
N GLY A 91 -12.51 5.57 -16.34
CA GLY A 91 -13.70 6.29 -16.78
C GLY A 91 -14.48 5.50 -17.84
N GLY A 92 -15.76 5.25 -17.56
CA GLY A 92 -16.62 4.47 -18.46
C GLY A 92 -16.32 2.97 -18.49
N TRP A 93 -15.54 2.43 -17.55
CA TRP A 93 -15.38 0.99 -17.40
C TRP A 93 -16.73 0.33 -17.10
N VAL A 94 -16.92 -0.86 -17.66
CA VAL A 94 -18.09 -1.72 -17.44
C VAL A 94 -17.56 -3.06 -16.92
N VAL A 95 -18.03 -3.44 -15.75
CA VAL A 95 -17.73 -4.72 -15.09
C VAL A 95 -18.93 -5.65 -15.23
N SER A 96 -18.68 -6.95 -15.18
CA SER A 96 -19.65 -8.03 -15.42
C SER A 96 -20.01 -8.79 -14.14
N PHE A 97 -19.13 -8.79 -13.13
CA PHE A 97 -19.33 -9.43 -11.84
C PHE A 97 -19.68 -8.41 -10.74
N PRO A 98 -20.62 -8.71 -9.80
CA PRO A 98 -21.50 -9.88 -9.74
C PRO A 98 -22.63 -9.84 -10.77
N ASN A 99 -22.93 -8.64 -11.30
CA ASN A 99 -23.82 -8.39 -12.42
C ASN A 99 -23.21 -7.32 -13.33
N ARG A 100 -23.73 -7.17 -14.55
CA ARG A 100 -23.20 -6.16 -15.48
C ARG A 100 -23.60 -4.74 -15.06
N HIS A 101 -22.63 -3.86 -14.82
CA HIS A 101 -22.82 -2.45 -14.48
C HIS A 101 -21.59 -1.61 -14.83
N CYS A 102 -21.68 -0.28 -14.74
CA CYS A 102 -20.49 0.59 -14.79
C CYS A 102 -19.65 0.38 -13.51
N LEU A 103 -18.34 0.64 -13.56
CA LEU A 103 -17.53 0.70 -12.34
C LEU A 103 -18.06 1.84 -11.43
N GLN A 104 -18.34 1.52 -10.17
CA GLN A 104 -18.95 2.44 -9.21
C GLN A 104 -17.97 2.89 -8.12
N ARG A 105 -17.95 4.21 -7.86
CA ARG A 105 -17.36 4.81 -6.65
C ARG A 105 -18.35 5.79 -6.05
N SER A 106 -18.48 5.79 -4.73
CA SER A 106 -19.44 6.64 -4.01
C SER A 106 -18.79 7.13 -2.73
N PHE A 107 -18.01 8.21 -2.85
CA PHE A 107 -17.19 8.72 -1.75
C PHE A 107 -18.05 9.05 -0.52
N ASN A 108 -17.60 8.58 0.65
CA ASN A 108 -18.42 8.60 1.87
C ASN A 108 -18.72 9.99 2.48
N GLN A 109 -18.27 11.08 1.84
CA GLN A 109 -18.58 12.46 2.18
C GLN A 109 -18.99 13.30 0.95
N GLY A 110 -19.79 12.72 0.06
CA GLY A 110 -20.30 13.41 -1.14
C GLY A 110 -19.25 13.41 -2.24
N ASN A 111 -18.68 14.57 -2.59
CA ASN A 111 -17.50 14.67 -3.47
C ASN A 111 -16.18 14.77 -2.67
N SER A 112 -16.21 14.37 -1.41
CA SER A 112 -15.03 14.27 -0.54
C SER A 112 -15.05 12.92 0.17
N ILE A 113 -13.92 12.53 0.74
CA ILE A 113 -13.78 11.33 1.56
C ILE A 113 -13.48 11.80 2.97
N MET A 114 -14.14 11.20 3.98
CA MET A 114 -13.82 11.43 5.38
C MET A 114 -12.33 11.11 5.66
N PRO A 115 -11.64 11.85 6.54
CA PRO A 115 -10.26 11.54 6.88
C PRO A 115 -10.09 10.08 7.34
N TRP A 116 -8.97 9.44 7.04
CA TRP A 116 -8.68 8.07 7.50
C TRP A 116 -7.44 8.02 8.39
N ILE A 117 -6.89 6.81 8.58
CA ILE A 117 -5.82 6.55 9.54
C ILE A 117 -4.54 7.31 9.14
N PRO A 118 -3.97 8.15 10.02
CA PRO A 118 -2.74 8.87 9.75
C PRO A 118 -1.51 7.97 9.88
N ALA A 119 -0.41 8.35 9.22
CA ALA A 119 0.84 7.60 9.19
C ALA A 119 1.42 7.31 10.60
N GLU A 120 1.18 8.18 11.58
CA GLU A 120 1.64 8.00 12.96
C GLU A 120 0.98 6.80 13.65
N VAL A 121 -0.32 6.58 13.40
CA VAL A 121 -1.06 5.44 13.95
C VAL A 121 -0.58 4.13 13.30
N ILE A 122 -0.41 4.12 11.97
CA ILE A 122 0.15 2.96 11.26
C ILE A 122 1.59 2.66 11.68
N SER A 123 2.41 3.69 11.89
CA SER A 123 3.77 3.53 12.41
C SER A 123 3.78 2.95 13.82
N SER A 124 2.78 3.27 14.65
CA SER A 124 2.60 2.70 15.98
C SER A 124 2.28 1.20 15.92
N PHE A 125 1.42 0.76 14.99
CA PHE A 125 1.10 -0.66 14.79
C PHE A 125 2.32 -1.45 14.32
N VAL A 126 3.00 -0.97 13.26
CA VAL A 126 4.22 -1.60 12.72
C VAL A 126 5.33 -1.78 13.77
N GLN A 127 5.46 -0.86 14.72
CA GLN A 127 6.47 -0.91 15.79
C GLN A 127 6.01 -1.61 17.06
N GLY A 128 4.72 -1.56 17.39
CA GLY A 128 4.18 -1.94 18.69
C GLY A 128 3.46 -3.28 18.74
N ASP A 129 3.07 -3.86 17.60
CA ASP A 129 2.33 -5.12 17.59
C ASP A 129 3.23 -6.35 17.72
N ASP A 130 3.06 -7.08 18.82
CA ASP A 130 3.87 -8.23 19.19
C ASP A 130 3.63 -9.47 18.31
N ASP A 131 2.46 -9.62 17.69
CA ASP A 131 2.09 -10.82 16.94
C ASP A 131 1.26 -10.54 15.68
N LEU A 132 1.07 -11.56 14.84
CA LEU A 132 0.36 -11.37 13.58
C LEU A 132 -1.13 -11.11 13.82
N ALA A 133 -1.74 -11.77 14.82
CA ALA A 133 -3.15 -11.61 15.12
C ALA A 133 -3.50 -10.15 15.44
N GLY A 134 -2.75 -9.52 16.35
CA GLY A 134 -2.92 -8.11 16.72
C GLY A 134 -2.59 -7.16 15.57
N PHE A 135 -1.44 -7.33 14.91
CA PHE A 135 -1.05 -6.49 13.77
C PHE A 135 -2.08 -6.55 12.63
N ARG A 136 -2.59 -7.74 12.33
CA ARG A 136 -3.62 -7.96 11.31
C ARG A 136 -4.93 -7.29 11.70
N GLU A 137 -5.42 -7.46 12.93
CA GLU A 137 -6.62 -6.74 13.39
C GLU A 137 -6.46 -5.21 13.26
N HIS A 138 -5.32 -4.65 13.69
CA HIS A 138 -5.05 -3.23 13.56
C HIS A 138 -5.04 -2.77 12.10
N ILE A 139 -4.36 -3.46 11.18
CA ILE A 139 -4.32 -3.04 9.77
C ILE A 139 -5.67 -3.24 9.08
N GLU A 140 -6.29 -4.41 9.24
CA GLU A 140 -7.55 -4.80 8.59
C GLU A 140 -8.71 -3.89 9.02
N PHE A 141 -8.82 -3.58 10.31
CA PHE A 141 -9.90 -2.75 10.88
C PHE A 141 -9.58 -1.25 10.91
N SER A 142 -8.41 -0.82 10.41
CA SER A 142 -8.03 0.59 10.31
C SER A 142 -7.87 1.02 8.85
N ILE A 143 -6.65 1.12 8.32
CA ILE A 143 -6.38 1.72 7.01
C ILE A 143 -6.92 0.86 5.87
N HIS A 144 -6.94 -0.46 6.02
CA HIS A 144 -7.54 -1.35 5.03
C HIS A 144 -9.03 -1.02 4.84
N GLY A 145 -9.86 -1.21 5.87
CA GLY A 145 -11.29 -0.94 5.82
C GLY A 145 -11.63 0.53 5.54
N ALA A 146 -10.87 1.49 6.07
CA ALA A 146 -11.14 2.91 5.89
C ALA A 146 -10.92 3.42 4.46
N VAL A 147 -10.00 2.82 3.67
CA VAL A 147 -9.84 3.15 2.24
C VAL A 147 -10.99 2.56 1.43
N HIS A 148 -11.32 1.27 1.62
CA HIS A 148 -12.46 0.62 0.96
C HIS A 148 -13.78 1.38 1.20
N LEU A 149 -14.07 1.70 2.46
CA LEU A 149 -15.23 2.52 2.85
C LEU A 149 -15.12 4.00 2.46
N GLY A 150 -13.91 4.49 2.22
CA GLY A 150 -13.66 5.85 1.75
C GLY A 150 -14.14 6.05 0.32
N LEU A 151 -13.75 5.14 -0.57
CA LEU A 151 -14.09 5.17 -1.99
C LEU A 151 -15.55 4.77 -2.27
N GLY A 152 -16.10 3.80 -1.53
CA GLY A 152 -17.48 3.33 -1.70
C GLY A 152 -17.77 2.72 -3.08
N GLY A 153 -19.03 2.34 -3.32
CA GLY A 153 -19.39 1.61 -4.55
C GLY A 153 -18.75 0.22 -4.58
N ASP A 154 -18.23 -0.21 -5.73
CA ASP A 154 -17.50 -1.49 -5.89
C ASP A 154 -16.34 -1.61 -4.89
N ALA A 155 -15.65 -0.50 -4.60
CA ALA A 155 -14.56 -0.47 -3.62
C ALA A 155 -14.97 -0.91 -2.21
N SER A 156 -16.27 -0.91 -1.91
CA SER A 156 -16.85 -1.26 -0.60
C SER A 156 -17.69 -2.54 -0.65
N THR A 157 -17.21 -3.57 -1.34
CA THR A 157 -17.86 -4.89 -1.42
C THR A 157 -16.82 -6.02 -1.55
N PRO A 158 -17.22 -7.31 -1.44
CA PRO A 158 -16.36 -8.45 -1.79
C PRO A 158 -15.86 -8.47 -3.23
N PHE A 159 -16.42 -7.65 -4.13
CA PHE A 159 -16.00 -7.51 -5.52
C PHE A 159 -15.15 -6.26 -5.77
N ALA A 160 -14.57 -5.66 -4.73
CA ALA A 160 -13.59 -4.57 -4.83
C ALA A 160 -12.44 -4.77 -5.84
N PRO A 161 -11.94 -5.99 -6.17
CA PRO A 161 -10.98 -6.19 -7.26
C PRO A 161 -11.49 -5.83 -8.67
N ASN A 162 -12.78 -5.49 -8.84
CA ASN A 162 -13.30 -4.80 -10.04
C ASN A 162 -12.59 -3.46 -10.30
N ASP A 163 -12.06 -2.83 -9.25
CA ASP A 163 -11.42 -1.53 -9.30
C ASP A 163 -9.89 -1.65 -9.14
N PHE A 164 -9.12 -1.02 -10.02
CA PHE A 164 -7.65 -1.07 -9.97
C PHE A 164 -7.03 -0.49 -8.69
N PHE A 165 -7.71 0.41 -7.97
CA PHE A 165 -7.18 0.88 -6.67
C PHE A 165 -6.98 -0.29 -5.69
N PHE A 166 -7.76 -1.38 -5.81
CA PHE A 166 -7.65 -2.56 -4.95
C PHE A 166 -6.22 -3.07 -4.92
N TYR A 167 -5.62 -3.29 -6.09
CA TYR A 167 -4.27 -3.84 -6.21
C TYR A 167 -3.21 -2.86 -5.69
N MET A 168 -3.40 -1.56 -5.93
CA MET A 168 -2.48 -0.53 -5.40
C MET A 168 -2.56 -0.38 -3.88
N HIS A 169 -3.77 -0.49 -3.31
CA HIS A 169 -4.02 -0.47 -1.88
C HIS A 169 -3.46 -1.71 -1.21
N HIS A 170 -3.76 -2.90 -1.73
CA HIS A 170 -3.24 -4.16 -1.19
C HIS A 170 -1.73 -4.33 -1.37
N ALA A 171 -1.12 -3.75 -2.40
CA ALA A 171 0.34 -3.63 -2.48
C ALA A 171 0.92 -2.75 -1.35
N ASN A 172 0.19 -1.73 -0.87
CA ASN A 172 0.62 -0.99 0.33
C ASN A 172 0.33 -1.75 1.64
N ILE A 173 -0.79 -2.48 1.73
CA ILE A 173 -1.06 -3.37 2.87
C ILE A 173 0.04 -4.43 3.00
N ASP A 174 0.47 -5.03 1.88
CA ASP A 174 1.59 -5.96 1.84
C ASP A 174 2.94 -5.31 2.21
N ARG A 175 3.19 -4.09 1.74
CA ARG A 175 4.34 -3.28 2.16
C ARG A 175 4.35 -3.02 3.67
N LEU A 176 3.20 -2.71 4.27
CA LEU A 176 3.08 -2.52 5.72
C LEU A 176 3.36 -3.82 6.50
N TRP A 177 2.88 -4.96 6.00
CA TRP A 177 3.21 -6.27 6.58
C TRP A 177 4.70 -6.59 6.48
N TRP A 178 5.31 -6.37 5.31
CA TRP A 178 6.76 -6.51 5.14
C TRP A 178 7.56 -5.61 6.09
N LEU A 179 7.14 -4.34 6.28
CA LEU A 179 7.77 -3.44 7.25
C LEU A 179 7.68 -3.99 8.69
N TRP A 180 6.52 -4.51 9.10
CA TRP A 180 6.36 -5.15 10.42
C TRP A 180 7.22 -6.42 10.56
N GLN A 181 7.22 -7.30 9.56
CA GLN A 181 8.03 -8.53 9.56
C GLN A 181 9.53 -8.26 9.74
N ASN A 182 10.06 -7.22 9.07
CA ASN A 182 11.47 -6.84 9.19
C ASN A 182 11.76 -6.04 10.47
N GLY A 183 10.87 -5.11 10.86
CA GLY A 183 11.02 -4.31 12.08
C GLY A 183 11.06 -5.16 13.35
N GLN A 184 10.25 -6.23 13.40
CA GLN A 184 10.22 -7.19 14.51
C GLN A 184 11.23 -8.36 14.34
N ASN A 185 11.90 -8.47 13.19
CA ASN A 185 12.72 -9.63 12.79
C ASN A 185 11.96 -10.97 12.92
N THR A 186 10.69 -11.00 12.52
CA THR A 186 9.80 -12.16 12.69
C THR A 186 9.11 -12.58 11.39
N PRO A 187 9.87 -12.98 10.36
CA PRO A 187 9.33 -13.34 9.05
C PRO A 187 8.26 -14.45 9.10
N PHE A 188 8.34 -15.37 10.08
CA PHE A 188 7.45 -16.53 10.19
C PHE A 188 6.45 -16.47 11.36
N LYS A 189 6.23 -15.31 12.01
CA LYS A 189 5.12 -15.17 12.96
C LYS A 189 3.79 -15.27 12.20
N TYR A 190 3.04 -16.34 12.47
CA TYR A 190 1.75 -16.64 11.85
C TYR A 190 0.88 -17.34 12.90
N ASN A 191 -0.07 -16.61 13.48
CA ASN A 191 -0.86 -17.04 14.64
C ASN A 191 -2.25 -16.38 14.67
N GLY A 192 -3.18 -17.02 15.38
CA GLY A 192 -4.57 -16.59 15.49
C GLY A 192 -5.52 -17.46 14.64
N PRO A 193 -6.79 -17.04 14.49
CA PRO A 193 -7.73 -17.72 13.60
C PRO A 193 -7.21 -17.70 12.17
N GLY A 194 -7.13 -18.84 11.50
CA GLY A 194 -6.75 -18.99 10.09
C GLY A 194 -7.94 -19.47 9.24
N ALA A 195 -7.73 -19.55 7.92
CA ALA A 195 -8.76 -19.94 6.95
C ALA A 195 -9.37 -21.34 7.15
N PHE A 196 -8.68 -22.24 7.85
CA PHE A 196 -9.04 -23.66 8.00
C PHE A 196 -9.05 -24.13 9.48
N GLY A 197 -9.12 -23.20 10.44
CA GLY A 197 -8.96 -23.46 11.87
C GLY A 197 -7.85 -22.59 12.46
N GLU A 198 -7.12 -23.06 13.48
CA GLU A 198 -5.93 -22.36 13.98
C GLU A 198 -4.85 -22.23 12.90
N ALA A 199 -4.31 -21.02 12.72
CA ALA A 199 -3.37 -20.67 11.67
C ALA A 199 -2.07 -21.49 11.70
N ARG A 200 -1.68 -22.09 10.56
CA ARG A 200 -0.43 -22.84 10.37
C ARG A 200 0.30 -22.42 9.10
N LEU A 201 1.63 -22.40 9.16
CA LEU A 201 2.47 -22.07 7.99
C LEU A 201 2.30 -23.07 6.83
N ASP A 202 1.91 -24.32 7.11
CA ASP A 202 1.68 -25.34 6.09
C ASP A 202 0.23 -25.34 5.54
N ASP A 203 -0.64 -24.42 6.01
CA ASP A 203 -1.97 -24.22 5.42
C ASP A 203 -1.83 -23.78 3.94
N PRO A 204 -2.70 -24.25 3.02
CA PRO A 204 -2.72 -23.76 1.65
C PRO A 204 -3.15 -22.29 1.60
N ILE A 205 -2.72 -21.55 0.58
CA ILE A 205 -3.35 -20.25 0.29
C ILE A 205 -4.81 -20.49 -0.14
N PRO A 206 -5.82 -19.86 0.51
CA PRO A 206 -7.21 -19.95 0.09
C PRO A 206 -7.35 -19.52 -1.36
N GLN A 207 -8.03 -20.32 -2.18
CA GLN A 207 -8.25 -20.05 -3.59
C GLN A 207 -9.49 -20.81 -4.07
N ASP A 208 -10.16 -20.28 -5.08
CA ASP A 208 -11.24 -20.95 -5.78
C ASP A 208 -10.72 -21.56 -7.11
N HIS A 209 -11.62 -21.86 -8.04
CA HIS A 209 -11.25 -22.34 -9.38
C HIS A 209 -11.22 -21.23 -10.44
N THR A 210 -11.41 -19.95 -10.06
CA THR A 210 -11.38 -18.85 -11.04
C THR A 210 -9.99 -18.26 -11.18
N VAL A 211 -9.23 -18.01 -10.11
CA VAL A 211 -7.82 -17.56 -10.19
C VAL A 211 -6.91 -18.62 -9.56
N GLU A 212 -5.95 -19.12 -10.35
CA GLU A 212 -4.94 -20.07 -9.87
C GLU A 212 -3.83 -19.32 -9.12
N LEU A 213 -3.84 -19.35 -7.79
CA LEU A 213 -2.82 -18.73 -6.95
C LEU A 213 -1.58 -19.61 -6.72
N GLY A 214 -1.48 -20.72 -7.46
CA GLY A 214 -0.40 -21.69 -7.37
C GLY A 214 -0.55 -22.69 -6.21
N HIS A 215 0.33 -23.69 -6.19
CA HIS A 215 0.31 -24.80 -5.23
C HIS A 215 1.15 -24.52 -3.96
N GLY A 216 1.18 -23.26 -3.50
CA GLY A 216 1.93 -22.83 -2.33
C GLY A 216 1.14 -22.95 -1.01
N SER A 217 1.86 -23.25 0.08
CA SER A 217 1.37 -22.98 1.44
C SER A 217 1.69 -21.56 1.88
N VAL A 218 1.08 -21.09 2.97
CA VAL A 218 1.38 -19.79 3.61
C VAL A 218 2.89 -19.57 3.76
N LYS A 219 3.64 -20.59 4.19
CA LYS A 219 5.10 -20.57 4.32
C LYS A 219 5.84 -20.10 3.08
N SER A 220 5.33 -20.43 1.89
CA SER A 220 5.97 -20.07 0.62
C SER A 220 5.96 -18.56 0.34
N VAL A 221 4.99 -17.83 0.92
CA VAL A 221 4.79 -16.39 0.67
C VAL A 221 5.19 -15.48 1.83
N MET A 222 5.64 -16.05 2.96
CA MET A 222 5.98 -15.27 4.15
C MET A 222 7.15 -14.29 3.94
N VAL A 223 8.10 -14.58 3.05
CA VAL A 223 9.34 -13.80 2.92
C VAL A 223 9.52 -13.29 1.50
N LEU A 224 9.62 -11.97 1.34
CA LEU A 224 9.97 -11.33 0.06
C LEU A 224 11.42 -11.66 -0.33
N GLY A 225 11.67 -11.83 -1.63
CA GLY A 225 12.97 -12.19 -2.20
C GLY A 225 13.26 -13.70 -2.25
N TYR A 226 12.30 -14.55 -1.84
CA TYR A 226 12.45 -16.01 -1.81
C TYR A 226 11.27 -16.72 -2.50
N ASN A 227 11.50 -17.95 -2.95
CA ASN A 227 10.53 -18.75 -3.71
C ASN A 227 9.99 -17.96 -4.92
N ASP A 228 8.69 -18.05 -5.20
CA ASP A 228 7.99 -17.30 -6.25
C ASP A 228 7.87 -15.79 -5.95
N ILE A 229 8.18 -15.33 -4.72
CA ILE A 229 7.95 -13.96 -4.26
C ILE A 229 9.21 -13.11 -4.49
N CYS A 230 9.64 -13.00 -5.74
CA CYS A 230 10.90 -12.36 -6.11
C CYS A 230 10.76 -10.83 -6.36
N TYR A 231 10.32 -10.09 -5.34
CA TYR A 231 10.30 -8.62 -5.34
C TYR A 231 10.70 -8.04 -3.97
N SER A 232 10.83 -6.71 -3.90
CA SER A 232 11.06 -5.95 -2.67
C SER A 232 10.39 -4.59 -2.77
N TYR A 233 10.00 -3.98 -1.65
CA TYR A 233 9.62 -2.57 -1.61
C TYR A 233 10.85 -1.68 -1.42
N ASP A 234 10.81 -0.47 -1.99
CA ASP A 234 11.85 0.53 -1.79
C ASP A 234 12.01 0.87 -0.31
N SER A 235 13.27 0.94 0.13
CA SER A 235 13.69 0.99 1.54
C SER A 235 13.04 2.12 2.35
N ALA A 236 12.66 1.97 3.62
CA ALA A 236 13.48 1.48 4.75
C ALA A 236 14.09 0.07 4.62
N PRO A 237 15.36 -0.12 5.03
CA PRO A 237 16.26 -1.10 4.40
C PRO A 237 16.00 -2.57 4.76
N ALA A 238 16.41 -3.43 3.83
CA ALA A 238 16.50 -4.89 4.03
C ALA A 238 17.44 -5.26 5.19
N PRO A 239 17.22 -6.40 5.87
CA PRO A 239 18.02 -6.83 7.01
C PRO A 239 19.49 -7.10 6.62
N PRO A 240 20.45 -6.92 7.55
CA PRO A 240 21.88 -7.14 7.27
C PRO A 240 22.22 -8.57 6.85
N ASN A 241 23.32 -8.72 6.09
CA ASN A 241 23.80 -9.96 5.45
C ASN A 241 24.13 -11.16 6.38
N ASP A 242 23.91 -11.06 7.69
CA ASP A 242 24.33 -12.07 8.68
C ASP A 242 23.35 -13.23 8.88
N TYR A 243 22.42 -13.46 7.94
CA TYR A 243 21.61 -14.68 7.95
C TYR A 243 22.50 -15.88 7.57
N PRO A 244 22.54 -16.98 8.36
CA PRO A 244 23.52 -18.06 8.19
C PRO A 244 23.20 -18.97 6.99
N GLY A 245 23.48 -18.46 5.80
CA GLY A 245 23.51 -19.15 4.50
C GLY A 245 24.68 -18.70 3.59
N GLY A 246 25.47 -17.69 4.00
CA GLY A 246 26.62 -17.17 3.25
C GLY A 246 27.83 -16.90 4.17
N SER A 247 28.95 -17.53 3.88
CA SER A 247 30.15 -17.61 4.74
C SER A 247 30.81 -16.28 5.17
N ASN A 248 30.97 -16.10 6.50
CA ASN A 248 32.10 -15.48 7.22
C ASN A 248 32.72 -14.15 6.73
N THR A 249 32.64 -13.09 7.55
CA THR A 249 33.78 -12.63 8.41
C THR A 249 33.37 -11.47 9.35
N LYS A 250 34.00 -11.38 10.53
CA LYS A 250 33.70 -10.39 11.60
C LYS A 250 34.34 -9.02 11.32
N SER A 251 33.74 -7.91 11.79
CA SER A 251 34.38 -7.00 12.79
C SER A 251 33.57 -5.72 13.17
N ALA A 252 33.39 -5.54 14.49
CA ALA A 252 33.43 -4.29 15.29
C ALA A 252 32.50 -3.08 15.04
N ASN A 253 31.79 -2.72 16.12
CA ASN A 253 31.44 -1.40 16.65
C ASN A 253 31.94 -0.13 15.92
N THR A 254 31.06 0.86 15.74
CA THR A 254 31.33 2.25 16.17
C THR A 254 30.06 3.11 16.25
N THR A 255 30.09 4.11 17.14
CA THR A 255 29.07 5.14 17.36
C THR A 255 29.16 6.30 16.37
N PHE A 256 28.02 6.89 15.99
CA PHE A 256 27.97 8.11 15.17
C PHE A 256 28.33 9.37 15.96
N ALA A 257 29.15 10.25 15.35
CA ALA A 257 29.32 11.64 15.75
C ALA A 257 29.64 12.53 14.53
N GLU A 258 28.78 13.53 14.32
CA GLU A 258 28.96 14.87 13.69
C GLU A 258 29.62 15.08 12.29
N LEU A 259 28.94 15.93 11.51
CA LEU A 259 29.24 16.46 10.15
C LEU A 259 30.36 17.52 10.19
N PRO A 260 31.11 17.89 9.09
CA PRO A 260 30.68 19.03 8.22
C PRO A 260 31.34 19.31 6.80
N ILE A 261 30.60 20.06 5.94
CA ILE A 261 31.00 21.07 4.89
C ILE A 261 31.55 20.69 3.45
N PHE A 262 31.16 21.55 2.48
CA PHE A 262 31.11 21.56 0.99
C PHE A 262 32.38 21.82 0.10
N SER A 263 32.34 21.35 -1.17
CA SER A 263 32.62 22.07 -2.47
C SER A 263 32.67 21.10 -3.70
N GLY A 264 32.61 21.46 -5.01
CA GLY A 264 32.17 22.68 -5.73
C GLY A 264 32.57 22.76 -7.25
N SER A 265 31.66 23.18 -8.16
CA SER A 265 31.83 23.60 -9.62
C SER A 265 32.32 22.58 -10.70
N SER A 266 32.08 22.68 -12.04
CA SER A 266 31.08 23.37 -12.93
C SER A 266 31.22 22.99 -14.46
N VAL A 267 30.16 23.21 -15.30
CA VAL A 267 30.06 23.30 -16.82
C VAL A 267 30.48 22.08 -17.70
N ALA A 268 30.07 21.83 -18.98
CA ALA A 268 29.18 22.44 -20.01
C ALA A 268 28.64 21.33 -21.00
N ALA A 269 27.35 21.22 -21.36
CA ALA A 269 26.57 21.88 -22.46
C ALA A 269 26.68 21.29 -23.90
N GLY A 270 25.53 20.93 -24.52
CA GLY A 270 25.43 20.48 -25.93
C GLY A 270 24.04 20.62 -26.59
N ASN A 271 24.01 21.27 -27.77
CA ASN A 271 22.99 21.40 -28.84
C ASN A 271 21.47 21.65 -28.52
N PRO A 272 20.89 22.83 -28.88
CA PRO A 272 19.48 23.16 -28.62
C PRO A 272 18.38 22.49 -29.48
N LEU A 273 18.67 21.93 -30.66
CA LEU A 273 17.59 21.53 -31.60
C LEU A 273 16.98 20.14 -31.34
N GLU A 274 17.71 19.19 -30.75
CA GLU A 274 17.11 17.92 -30.31
C GLU A 274 16.21 18.11 -29.09
N LEU A 275 16.62 18.99 -28.17
CA LEU A 275 15.87 19.35 -26.96
C LEU A 275 14.45 19.83 -27.25
N ALA A 276 14.18 20.43 -28.42
CA ALA A 276 12.85 20.90 -28.79
C ALA A 276 11.87 19.78 -29.19
N ARG A 277 12.36 18.70 -29.82
CA ARG A 277 11.53 17.53 -30.18
C ARG A 277 11.34 16.58 -29.01
N ILE A 278 12.41 16.39 -28.22
CA ILE A 278 12.37 15.61 -26.98
C ILE A 278 11.45 16.27 -25.93
N ARG A 279 11.48 17.61 -25.78
CA ARG A 279 10.53 18.35 -24.91
C ARG A 279 9.06 18.17 -25.28
N LYS A 280 8.70 18.01 -26.57
CA LYS A 280 7.29 17.92 -26.97
C LYS A 280 6.69 16.53 -26.75
N ALA A 281 7.51 15.48 -26.79
CA ALA A 281 7.07 14.10 -26.54
C ALA A 281 7.15 13.68 -25.05
N LEU A 282 7.98 14.33 -24.23
CA LEU A 282 8.13 14.02 -22.81
C LEU A 282 7.30 14.90 -21.86
N ASN A 283 6.72 16.01 -22.32
CA ASN A 283 6.08 17.00 -21.42
C ASN A 283 4.67 16.67 -20.94
N GLU A 284 4.03 15.57 -21.39
CA GLU A 284 2.70 15.16 -20.89
C GLU A 284 2.77 13.88 -20.01
N GLN A 285 3.94 13.61 -19.42
CA GLN A 285 4.15 12.54 -18.41
C GLN A 285 4.27 13.04 -16.95
N HIS A 286 3.83 14.27 -16.66
CA HIS A 286 4.02 14.90 -15.35
C HIS A 286 3.07 14.44 -14.22
N MET A 287 2.17 13.48 -14.45
CA MET A 287 1.24 12.97 -13.42
C MET A 287 1.63 11.62 -12.81
N LEU A 288 2.70 10.96 -13.29
CA LEU A 288 3.09 9.62 -12.82
C LEU A 288 4.47 9.58 -12.14
N ARG A 289 5.37 10.51 -12.48
CA ARG A 289 6.75 10.55 -11.92
C ARG A 289 6.83 11.06 -10.47
N ASP A 290 5.85 11.83 -10.02
CA ASP A 290 5.80 12.33 -8.63
C ASP A 290 5.13 11.32 -7.66
N TYR A 291 4.54 10.24 -8.19
CA TYR A 291 3.75 9.27 -7.41
C TYR A 291 4.28 7.83 -7.46
N PHE A 292 5.16 7.52 -8.42
CA PHE A 292 5.78 6.20 -8.54
C PHE A 292 7.30 6.33 -8.64
N PRO A 293 8.07 6.02 -7.58
CA PRO A 293 9.51 5.82 -7.73
C PRO A 293 9.73 4.63 -8.67
N ARG A 294 10.43 4.86 -9.78
CA ARG A 294 11.03 3.76 -10.56
C ARG A 294 12.40 3.44 -9.97
N SER A 295 12.63 2.16 -9.74
CA SER A 295 13.91 1.60 -9.30
C SER A 295 15.07 2.06 -10.19
N ALA A 296 16.07 2.67 -9.56
CA ALA A 296 17.33 3.03 -10.23
C ALA A 296 18.36 1.91 -10.01
N LEU A 297 18.65 1.22 -11.11
CA LEU A 297 19.75 0.26 -11.30
C LEU A 297 21.02 0.66 -10.53
N LEU A 298 21.56 -0.25 -9.71
CA LEU A 298 22.89 -0.11 -9.12
C LEU A 298 23.84 -1.19 -9.64
N GLY A 299 24.85 -0.74 -10.38
CA GLY A 299 26.11 -1.48 -10.53
C GLY A 299 26.92 -1.48 -9.22
N PRO A 300 28.03 -2.23 -9.15
CA PRO A 300 28.70 -2.52 -7.89
C PRO A 300 29.40 -1.30 -7.28
N PRO A 301 29.36 -1.12 -5.94
CA PRO A 301 30.06 -0.03 -5.28
C PRO A 301 31.56 -0.32 -5.13
N THR A 302 32.38 0.71 -5.30
CA THR A 302 33.74 0.76 -4.75
C THR A 302 33.94 2.11 -4.03
N ARG A 303 35.03 2.17 -3.24
CA ARG A 303 35.19 2.99 -2.02
C ARG A 303 35.42 4.49 -2.23
N GLU A 304 35.16 5.24 -1.15
CA GLU A 304 35.74 6.56 -0.78
C GLU A 304 35.31 7.74 -1.70
N GLU A 305 34.73 8.85 -1.24
CA GLU A 305 34.94 9.63 -0.01
C GLU A 305 33.65 10.28 0.53
N ILE A 306 33.67 10.76 1.79
CA ILE A 306 32.54 11.42 2.46
C ILE A 306 32.59 12.93 2.18
N ALA A 307 31.48 13.53 1.74
CA ALA A 307 31.33 14.99 1.65
C ALA A 307 29.94 15.43 2.14
N GLU A 308 29.95 16.32 3.12
CA GLU A 308 28.82 16.81 3.91
C GLU A 308 28.17 18.08 3.31
N PRO A 309 26.84 18.14 3.11
CA PRO A 309 26.19 19.36 2.63
C PRO A 309 25.57 20.20 3.76
N SER A 310 26.37 21.10 4.33
CA SER A 310 25.91 22.30 5.05
C SER A 310 25.36 23.35 4.06
N ASP A 311 24.31 24.10 4.42
CA ASP A 311 23.58 25.06 3.56
C ASP A 311 22.57 24.43 2.58
N VAL A 312 21.56 23.78 3.15
CA VAL A 312 20.18 24.03 2.71
C VAL A 312 19.55 24.99 3.71
N SER A 313 19.37 26.26 3.32
CA SER A 313 18.55 27.19 4.09
C SER A 313 17.13 26.62 4.19
N ARG A 314 16.75 26.10 5.37
CA ARG A 314 15.37 25.64 5.62
C ARG A 314 14.43 26.77 5.24
N CYS A 315 13.52 26.51 4.29
CA CYS A 315 12.37 27.37 4.11
C CYS A 315 11.62 27.42 5.44
N GLU A 316 11.63 28.58 6.11
CA GLU A 316 10.76 28.89 7.24
C GLU A 316 9.32 29.08 6.77
N CYS A 317 8.76 28.05 6.14
CA CYS A 317 7.36 27.75 6.34
C CYS A 317 7.22 27.41 7.82
N LEU A 318 6.82 28.41 8.62
CA LEU A 318 6.21 28.19 9.94
C LEU A 318 5.04 27.23 9.71
N LYS A 319 5.29 25.92 9.88
CA LYS A 319 4.27 24.88 9.80
C LYS A 319 3.26 25.20 10.90
N LYS A 320 2.16 25.88 10.55
CA LYS A 320 1.00 26.02 11.42
C LYS A 320 0.72 24.65 12.00
N LYS A 321 0.57 24.54 13.33
CA LYS A 321 0.33 23.27 14.02
C LYS A 321 -0.97 22.65 13.48
N ALA A 322 -0.83 21.83 12.44
CA ALA A 322 -1.93 21.27 11.68
C ALA A 322 -2.46 20.09 12.47
N ARG A 323 -3.52 20.34 13.25
CA ARG A 323 -4.16 19.32 14.09
C ARG A 323 -4.49 18.08 13.26
N ILE A 324 -4.06 16.91 13.73
CA ILE A 324 -4.41 15.62 13.15
C ILE A 324 -5.92 15.42 13.38
N LEU A 325 -6.66 15.13 12.30
CA LEU A 325 -8.09 14.85 12.38
C LEU A 325 -8.31 13.40 12.82
N TYR A 326 -9.41 13.13 13.53
CA TYR A 326 -9.81 11.75 13.79
C TYR A 326 -10.20 11.05 12.48
N PRO A 327 -9.92 9.75 12.35
CA PRO A 327 -10.33 8.98 11.19
C PRO A 327 -11.85 8.75 11.15
N ALA A 328 -12.35 8.36 9.99
CA ALA A 328 -13.69 7.84 9.81
C ALA A 328 -13.88 6.56 10.64
N ARG A 329 -15.00 6.50 11.37
CA ARG A 329 -15.44 5.28 12.05
C ARG A 329 -16.04 4.32 11.02
N MET A 330 -15.66 3.04 11.06
CA MET A 330 -16.26 2.03 10.18
C MET A 330 -17.76 1.87 10.45
N SER A 331 -18.54 1.60 9.41
CA SER A 331 -20.00 1.46 9.52
C SER A 331 -20.38 0.08 10.07
N GLU A 332 -21.52 -0.01 10.77
CA GLU A 332 -22.00 -1.32 11.24
C GLU A 332 -22.33 -2.30 10.11
N SER A 333 -22.74 -1.80 8.94
CA SER A 333 -22.98 -2.65 7.77
C SER A 333 -21.70 -3.31 7.29
N TRP A 334 -20.57 -2.62 7.34
CA TRP A 334 -19.25 -3.17 7.00
C TRP A 334 -18.82 -4.25 7.99
N ILE A 335 -18.90 -3.93 9.28
CA ILE A 335 -18.58 -4.84 10.38
C ILE A 335 -19.39 -6.14 10.26
N ARG A 336 -20.70 -6.04 9.99
CA ARG A 336 -21.56 -7.21 9.75
C ARG A 336 -21.23 -7.96 8.45
N MET A 337 -20.95 -7.24 7.36
CA MET A 337 -20.62 -7.84 6.06
C MET A 337 -19.37 -8.71 6.13
N HIS A 338 -18.38 -8.32 6.94
CA HIS A 338 -17.11 -9.05 7.08
C HIS A 338 -17.06 -9.99 8.30
N GLY A 339 -18.20 -10.20 8.99
CA GLY A 339 -18.25 -11.03 10.19
C GLY A 339 -17.42 -10.50 11.38
N PHE A 340 -17.03 -9.23 11.38
CA PHE A 340 -16.14 -8.65 12.39
C PHE A 340 -16.85 -8.46 13.74
N ASN A 341 -16.09 -8.57 14.84
CA ASN A 341 -16.58 -8.26 16.17
C ASN A 341 -16.70 -6.74 16.36
N ALA A 342 -17.94 -6.25 16.49
CA ALA A 342 -18.25 -4.82 16.60
C ALA A 342 -17.64 -4.13 17.84
N GLU A 343 -17.54 -4.84 18.96
CA GLU A 343 -16.92 -4.30 20.18
C GLU A 343 -15.41 -4.15 20.00
N ARG A 344 -14.75 -5.15 19.40
CA ARG A 344 -13.32 -5.12 19.12
C ARG A 344 -12.96 -3.99 18.14
N VAL A 345 -13.74 -3.84 17.06
CA VAL A 345 -13.58 -2.73 16.11
C VAL A 345 -13.70 -1.36 16.81
N GLU A 346 -14.65 -1.21 17.73
CA GLU A 346 -14.82 0.05 18.47
C GLU A 346 -13.63 0.34 19.39
N GLN A 347 -13.10 -0.66 20.09
CA GLN A 347 -11.93 -0.51 20.96
C GLN A 347 -10.72 0.05 20.18
N LEU A 348 -10.42 -0.52 19.01
CA LEU A 348 -9.31 -0.07 18.16
C LEU A 348 -9.50 1.36 17.63
N TYR A 349 -10.73 1.72 17.28
CA TYR A 349 -11.07 3.09 16.88
C TYR A 349 -10.83 4.10 18.01
N GLN A 350 -11.20 3.74 19.25
CA GLN A 350 -10.98 4.59 20.43
C GLN A 350 -9.49 4.70 20.79
N GLU A 351 -8.71 3.64 20.63
CA GLU A 351 -7.25 3.65 20.81
C GLU A 351 -6.55 4.57 19.81
N ALA A 352 -6.94 4.52 18.53
CA ALA A 352 -6.44 5.44 17.50
C ALA A 352 -6.80 6.90 17.82
N CYS A 353 -8.04 7.18 18.25
CA CYS A 353 -8.45 8.52 18.68
C CYS A 353 -7.64 9.03 19.87
N ARG A 354 -7.38 8.16 20.86
CA ARG A 354 -6.57 8.48 22.05
C ARG A 354 -5.11 8.82 21.68
N LEU A 355 -4.50 8.09 20.75
CA LEU A 355 -3.17 8.44 20.24
C LEU A 355 -3.17 9.81 19.54
N ILE A 356 -4.17 10.06 18.70
CA ILE A 356 -4.35 11.35 18.01
C ILE A 356 -4.50 12.51 19.00
N ASP A 357 -5.21 12.32 20.12
CA ASP A 357 -5.32 13.33 21.17
C ASP A 357 -3.99 13.58 21.89
N LEU A 358 -3.21 12.54 22.20
CA LEU A 358 -1.88 12.69 22.80
C LEU A 358 -0.94 13.47 21.87
N LEU A 359 -0.93 13.14 20.57
CA LEU A 359 -0.13 13.85 19.56
C LEU A 359 -0.56 15.32 19.40
N ASN A 360 -1.88 15.56 19.32
CA ASN A 360 -2.44 16.91 19.17
C ASN A 360 -2.23 17.79 20.39
N ASN A 361 -2.33 17.24 21.60
CA ASN A 361 -2.10 17.98 22.85
C ASN A 361 -0.61 18.19 23.13
N GLY A 362 0.25 17.28 22.67
CA GLY A 362 1.71 17.43 22.72
C GLY A 362 2.27 18.50 21.78
N THR A 363 3.59 18.53 21.64
CA THR A 363 4.29 19.41 20.69
C THR A 363 4.46 18.81 19.30
N TYR A 364 3.84 17.65 19.03
CA TYR A 364 3.95 16.97 17.75
C TYR A 364 3.30 17.81 16.62
N ILE A 365 3.99 17.85 15.48
CA ILE A 365 3.52 18.46 14.23
C ILE A 365 3.69 17.37 13.18
N SER A 366 2.58 16.85 12.64
CA SER A 366 2.64 15.85 11.59
C SER A 366 3.42 16.40 10.39
N PRO A 367 4.30 15.60 9.75
CA PRO A 367 4.94 15.99 8.52
C PRO A 367 3.97 16.00 7.32
N TYR A 368 2.76 15.44 7.47
CA TYR A 368 1.70 15.24 6.46
C TYR A 368 0.52 16.24 6.59
#